data_AF-A0A1H7W7W6-F1
#
_entry.id   AF-A0A1H7W7W6-F1
#
_cell.length_a   1.000
_cell.length_b   1.000
_cell.length_c   1.000
_cell.angle_alpha   90.00
_cell.angle_beta   90.00
_cell.angle_gamma   90.00
#
_symmetry.space_group_name_H-M   'P 1'
#
loop_
_entity.id
_entity.type
_entity.pdbx_description
1 polymer ?
#
loop_
_entity_poly.entity_id
_entity_poly.type
_entity_poly.pdbx_seq_one_letter_code
_entity_poly.pdbx_strand_id
1 'polypeptide(L)'
;MRNLVFVLTLFLTVTANFAQRSYHEDAMRYFSLNGTEQQYNVAIDQMFTLLKQQYSAQDIPDSIWNELKGDKKEPLTNIKSLLVSAYRSNFSHKDIKELIVFYESETGKQMVKDRTQLSDTQKVELSNFFNSEVGQKVQNQGDSLRTMVAEVSELWSRDLYNETIQKLKTKGYQVP
;
A
#
# COMPACT_ATOMS: atom_id res chain seq x y z
N MET A 1 -13.06 -42.58 -13.64
CA MET A 1 -11.79 -41.84 -13.52
C MET A 1 -11.83 -40.47 -14.20
N ARG A 2 -12.25 -40.33 -15.47
CA ARG A 2 -12.38 -39.01 -16.16
C ARG A 2 -13.25 -37.99 -15.40
N ASN A 3 -14.41 -38.41 -14.91
CA ASN A 3 -15.30 -37.54 -14.13
C ASN A 3 -14.76 -37.22 -12.72
N LEU A 4 -13.89 -38.08 -12.17
CA LEU A 4 -13.28 -37.86 -10.84
C LEU A 4 -12.12 -36.85 -10.93
N VAL A 5 -11.32 -36.91 -12.00
CA VAL A 5 -10.24 -35.94 -12.29
C VAL A 5 -10.82 -34.55 -12.53
N PHE A 6 -11.94 -34.44 -13.27
CA PHE A 6 -12.61 -33.15 -13.49
C PHE A 6 -13.14 -32.51 -12.19
N VAL A 7 -13.71 -33.30 -11.28
CA VAL A 7 -14.19 -32.81 -9.98
C VAL A 7 -13.04 -32.39 -9.07
N LEU A 8 -11.92 -33.15 -9.05
CA LEU A 8 -10.74 -32.78 -8.27
C LEU A 8 -10.10 -31.47 -8.76
N THR A 9 -9.98 -31.30 -10.08
CA THR A 9 -9.44 -30.06 -10.68
C THR A 9 -10.35 -28.86 -10.40
N LEU A 10 -11.67 -29.04 -10.45
CA LEU A 10 -12.62 -27.96 -10.13
C LEU A 10 -12.59 -27.57 -8.64
N PHE A 11 -12.42 -28.53 -7.73
CA PHE A 11 -12.28 -28.24 -6.30
C PHE A 11 -10.96 -27.51 -5.97
N LEU A 12 -9.87 -27.85 -6.65
CA LEU A 12 -8.57 -27.20 -6.47
C LEU A 12 -8.57 -25.75 -6.96
N THR A 13 -9.27 -25.42 -8.06
CA THR A 13 -9.34 -24.05 -8.56
C THR A 13 -10.22 -23.15 -7.67
N VAL A 14 -11.34 -23.66 -7.15
CA VAL A 14 -12.24 -22.87 -6.28
C VAL A 14 -11.55 -22.51 -4.96
N THR A 15 -10.85 -23.46 -4.34
CA THR A 15 -10.14 -23.23 -3.07
C THR A 15 -8.94 -22.30 -3.23
N ALA A 16 -8.20 -22.40 -4.35
CA ALA A 16 -7.11 -21.48 -4.66
C ALA A 16 -7.59 -20.03 -4.84
N ASN A 17 -8.72 -19.82 -5.53
CA ASN A 17 -9.31 -18.49 -5.71
C ASN A 17 -9.78 -17.88 -4.38
N PHE A 18 -10.37 -18.68 -3.48
CA PHE A 18 -10.82 -18.20 -2.17
C PHE A 18 -9.64 -17.83 -1.26
N ALA A 19 -8.59 -18.64 -1.22
CA ALA A 19 -7.37 -18.34 -0.49
C ALA A 19 -6.67 -17.08 -1.03
N GLN A 20 -6.65 -16.89 -2.36
CA GLN A 20 -6.09 -15.68 -2.97
C GLN A 20 -6.89 -14.43 -2.64
N ARG A 21 -8.22 -14.48 -2.69
CA ARG A 21 -9.09 -13.35 -2.36
C ARG A 21 -8.91 -12.94 -0.89
N SER A 22 -8.94 -13.91 0.02
CA SER A 22 -8.79 -13.64 1.44
C SER A 22 -7.41 -13.09 1.82
N TYR A 23 -6.33 -13.57 1.20
CA TYR A 23 -5.01 -12.95 1.38
C TYR A 23 -4.98 -11.50 0.91
N HIS A 24 -5.53 -11.23 -0.27
CA HIS A 24 -5.56 -9.88 -0.85
C HIS A 24 -6.32 -8.91 0.05
N GLU A 25 -7.52 -9.28 0.51
CA GLU A 25 -8.33 -8.44 1.40
C GLU A 25 -7.62 -8.13 2.72
N ASP A 26 -7.01 -9.14 3.34
CA ASP A 26 -6.26 -8.97 4.59
C ASP A 26 -5.00 -8.10 4.37
N ALA A 27 -4.25 -8.31 3.28
CA ALA A 27 -3.09 -7.48 2.96
C ALA A 27 -3.49 -6.01 2.70
N MET A 28 -4.59 -5.78 1.98
CA MET A 28 -5.15 -4.44 1.76
C MET A 28 -5.53 -3.76 3.07
N ARG A 29 -6.13 -4.50 4.02
CA ARG A 29 -6.45 -4.01 5.36
C ARG A 29 -5.18 -3.69 6.16
N TYR A 30 -4.19 -4.57 6.13
CA TYR A 30 -2.90 -4.36 6.79
C TYR A 30 -2.26 -3.03 6.35
N PHE A 31 -2.26 -2.72 5.05
CA PHE A 31 -1.73 -1.45 4.53
C PHE A 31 -2.52 -0.20 4.98
N SER A 32 -3.81 -0.34 5.27
CA SER A 32 -4.60 0.74 5.87
C SER A 32 -4.30 0.94 7.35
N LEU A 33 -3.82 -0.09 8.05
CA LEU A 33 -3.54 -0.04 9.49
C LEU A 33 -2.11 0.37 9.81
N ASN A 34 -1.13 -0.08 9.03
CA ASN A 34 0.29 0.06 9.36
C ASN A 34 0.92 1.40 8.96
N GLY A 35 0.13 2.33 8.42
CA GLY A 35 0.58 3.64 7.95
C GLY A 35 0.99 3.71 6.48
N THR A 36 1.02 2.59 5.74
CA THR A 36 1.35 2.57 4.31
C THR A 36 0.39 3.45 3.49
N GLU A 37 -0.92 3.35 3.72
CA GLU A 37 -1.89 4.22 3.02
C GLU A 37 -1.64 5.71 3.28
N GLN A 38 -1.31 6.08 4.52
CA GLN A 38 -0.99 7.46 4.88
C GLN A 38 0.29 7.95 4.20
N GLN A 39 1.32 7.11 4.13
CA GLN A 39 2.57 7.43 3.45
C GLN A 39 2.34 7.76 1.96
N TYR A 40 1.58 6.92 1.24
CA TYR A 40 1.26 7.20 -0.16
C TYR A 40 0.29 8.37 -0.33
N ASN A 41 -0.62 8.59 0.60
CA ASN A 41 -1.50 9.75 0.59
C ASN A 41 -0.71 11.06 0.63
N VAL A 42 0.33 11.11 1.47
CA VAL A 42 1.29 12.23 1.54
C VAL A 42 2.13 12.33 0.27
N ALA A 43 2.60 11.21 -0.28
CA ALA A 43 3.35 11.21 -1.54
C ALA A 43 2.55 11.80 -2.72
N ILE A 44 1.24 11.51 -2.81
CA ILE A 44 0.35 12.15 -3.80
C ILE A 44 0.30 13.66 -3.58
N ASP A 45 0.19 14.14 -2.33
CA ASP A 45 0.20 15.58 -2.03
C ASP A 45 1.49 16.26 -2.46
N GLN A 46 2.62 15.61 -2.18
CA GLN A 46 3.94 16.10 -2.57
C GLN A 46 4.11 16.16 -4.08
N MET A 47 3.66 15.13 -4.80
CA MET A 47 3.65 15.13 -6.27
C MET A 47 2.87 16.32 -6.83
N PHE A 48 1.66 16.58 -6.33
CA PHE A 48 0.86 17.74 -6.75
C PHE A 48 1.51 19.08 -6.38
N THR A 49 2.20 19.16 -5.24
CA THR A 49 2.96 20.35 -4.84
C THR A 49 4.07 20.65 -5.85
N LEU A 50 4.83 19.63 -6.25
CA LEU A 50 5.90 19.75 -7.24
C LEU A 50 5.34 20.12 -8.63
N LEU A 51 4.25 19.50 -9.06
CA LEU A 51 3.57 19.84 -10.31
C LEU A 51 3.06 21.28 -10.33
N LYS A 52 2.44 21.75 -9.25
CA LYS A 52 2.01 23.15 -9.11
C LYS A 52 3.19 24.12 -9.27
N GLN A 53 4.32 23.81 -8.63
CA GLN A 53 5.54 24.62 -8.73
C GLN A 53 6.09 24.61 -10.17
N GLN A 54 6.16 23.44 -10.80
CA GLN A 54 6.63 23.29 -12.18
C GLN A 54 5.77 24.12 -13.15
N TYR A 55 4.45 24.09 -13.02
CA TYR A 55 3.51 24.81 -13.90
C TYR A 55 3.21 26.26 -13.46
N SER A 56 3.98 26.82 -12.53
CA SER A 56 3.70 28.14 -11.93
C SER A 56 3.61 29.29 -12.94
N ALA A 57 4.30 29.21 -14.08
CA ALA A 57 4.26 30.23 -15.12
C ALA A 57 2.96 30.26 -15.96
N GLN A 58 2.07 29.27 -15.78
CA GLN A 58 0.83 29.12 -16.56
C GLN A 58 -0.43 29.49 -15.78
N ASP A 59 -0.28 30.00 -14.55
CA ASP A 59 -1.39 30.49 -13.70
C ASP A 59 -2.60 29.55 -13.64
N ILE A 60 -2.34 28.24 -13.55
CA ILE A 60 -3.38 27.20 -13.56
C ILE A 60 -4.28 27.37 -12.32
N PRO A 61 -5.61 27.54 -12.48
CA PRO A 61 -6.52 27.73 -11.36
C PRO A 61 -6.52 26.55 -10.39
N ASP A 62 -6.67 26.83 -9.08
CA ASP A 62 -6.76 25.80 -8.04
C ASP A 62 -7.92 24.81 -8.26
N SER A 63 -9.01 25.22 -8.90
CA SER A 63 -10.10 24.33 -9.28
C SER A 63 -9.64 23.20 -10.21
N ILE A 64 -8.73 23.48 -11.15
CA ILE A 64 -8.17 22.47 -12.05
C ILE A 64 -7.26 21.52 -11.28
N TRP A 65 -6.44 22.04 -10.37
CA TRP A 65 -5.60 21.18 -9.52
C TRP A 65 -6.42 20.26 -8.61
N ASN A 66 -7.49 20.78 -8.02
CA ASN A 66 -8.40 20.00 -7.19
C ASN A 66 -9.14 18.94 -8.02
N GLU A 67 -9.56 19.28 -9.24
CA GLU A 67 -10.16 18.33 -10.19
C GLU A 67 -9.19 17.19 -10.54
N LEU A 68 -7.95 17.53 -10.91
CA LEU A 68 -6.93 16.55 -11.28
C LEU A 68 -6.55 15.61 -10.14
N LYS A 69 -6.51 16.15 -8.91
CA LYS A 69 -6.20 15.39 -7.71
C LYS A 69 -7.34 14.46 -7.29
N GLY A 70 -8.58 14.91 -7.50
CA GLY A 70 -9.80 14.14 -7.22
C GLY A 70 -9.90 13.63 -5.78
N ASP A 71 -10.72 12.61 -5.59
CA ASP A 71 -10.60 11.76 -4.41
C ASP A 71 -9.43 10.78 -4.64
N LYS A 72 -8.48 10.72 -3.72
CA LYS A 72 -7.28 9.88 -3.90
C LYS A 72 -7.57 8.38 -3.75
N LYS A 73 -8.83 7.97 -3.71
CA LYS A 73 -9.22 6.60 -3.36
C LYS A 73 -8.70 5.61 -4.39
N GLU A 74 -8.85 5.92 -5.67
CA GLU A 74 -8.36 5.08 -6.75
C GLU A 74 -6.84 4.92 -6.73
N PRO A 75 -6.01 5.99 -6.76
CA PRO A 75 -4.56 5.84 -6.75
C PRO A 75 -4.05 5.14 -5.48
N LEU A 76 -4.67 5.38 -4.32
CA LEU A 76 -4.36 4.67 -3.07
C LEU A 76 -4.75 3.19 -3.11
N THR A 77 -5.90 2.85 -3.71
CA THR A 77 -6.31 1.45 -3.88
C THR A 77 -5.37 0.73 -4.84
N ASN A 78 -4.97 1.40 -5.92
CA ASN A 78 -4.05 0.87 -6.92
C ASN A 78 -2.70 0.49 -6.30
N ILE A 79 -2.03 1.43 -5.62
CA ILE A 79 -0.72 1.14 -5.02
C ILE A 79 -0.80 0.03 -3.98
N LYS A 80 -1.82 0.02 -3.11
CA LYS A 80 -2.01 -1.06 -2.14
C LYS A 80 -2.17 -2.41 -2.85
N SER A 81 -2.96 -2.48 -3.92
CA SER A 81 -3.17 -3.69 -4.71
C SER A 81 -1.86 -4.20 -5.33
N LEU A 82 -1.04 -3.30 -5.87
CA LEU A 82 0.28 -3.65 -6.42
C LEU A 82 1.21 -4.21 -5.34
N LEU A 83 1.22 -3.59 -4.14
CA LEU A 83 2.04 -4.04 -3.01
C LEU A 83 1.65 -5.42 -2.47
N VAL A 84 0.38 -5.85 -2.64
CA VAL A 84 -0.04 -7.21 -2.24
C VAL A 84 0.86 -8.27 -2.90
N SER A 85 1.26 -8.07 -4.15
CA SER A 85 2.12 -9.02 -4.87
C SER A 85 3.51 -9.15 -4.24
N ALA A 86 4.13 -8.03 -3.88
CA ALA A 86 5.44 -7.99 -3.21
C ALA A 86 5.39 -8.66 -1.82
N TYR A 87 4.31 -8.42 -1.08
CA TYR A 87 4.12 -9.00 0.26
C TYR A 87 3.84 -10.51 0.20
N ARG A 88 3.12 -10.99 -0.82
CA ARG A 88 2.79 -12.42 -0.95
C ARG A 88 4.01 -13.33 -1.07
N SER A 89 5.11 -12.81 -1.62
CA SER A 89 6.38 -13.54 -1.73
C SER A 89 7.19 -13.59 -0.44
N ASN A 90 6.85 -12.77 0.57
CA ASN A 90 7.63 -12.59 1.80
C ASN A 90 6.85 -12.90 3.08
N PHE A 91 5.53 -12.81 3.05
CA PHE A 91 4.64 -13.02 4.19
C PHE A 91 3.54 -14.01 3.84
N SER A 92 3.40 -15.05 4.65
CA SER A 92 2.27 -15.97 4.58
C SER A 92 0.98 -15.28 4.99
N HIS A 93 -0.17 -15.90 4.69
CA HIS A 93 -1.47 -15.36 5.13
C HIS A 93 -1.57 -15.29 6.66
N LYS A 94 -0.97 -16.26 7.36
CA LYS A 94 -0.89 -16.27 8.82
C LYS A 94 -0.09 -15.07 9.32
N ASP A 95 1.06 -14.78 8.70
CA ASP A 95 1.87 -13.61 9.05
C ASP A 95 1.06 -12.32 8.90
N ILE A 96 0.37 -12.13 7.77
CA ILE A 96 -0.48 -10.94 7.55
C ILE A 96 -1.58 -10.81 8.63
N LYS A 97 -2.21 -11.91 9.05
CA LYS A 97 -3.22 -11.88 10.11
C LYS A 97 -2.64 -11.49 11.47
N GLU A 98 -1.47 -12.00 11.82
CA GLU A 98 -0.77 -11.63 13.06
C GLU A 98 -0.35 -10.15 13.04
N LEU A 99 0.08 -9.64 11.89
CA LEU A 99 0.34 -8.22 11.70
C LEU A 99 -0.91 -7.37 11.91
N ILE A 100 -2.04 -7.75 11.30
CA ILE A 100 -3.32 -7.04 11.50
C ILE A 100 -3.67 -6.97 12.99
N VAL A 101 -3.58 -8.10 13.71
CA VAL A 101 -3.88 -8.14 15.15
C VAL A 101 -3.02 -7.15 15.92
N PHE A 102 -1.71 -7.07 15.64
CA PHE A 102 -0.84 -6.11 16.29
C PHE A 102 -1.19 -4.66 15.95
N TYR A 103 -1.36 -4.34 14.66
CA TYR A 103 -1.66 -2.95 14.24
C TYR A 103 -3.08 -2.48 14.61
N GLU A 104 -3.98 -3.40 14.99
CA GLU A 104 -5.27 -3.09 15.59
C GLU A 104 -5.23 -2.86 17.10
N SER A 105 -4.14 -3.27 17.77
CA SER A 105 -3.94 -3.02 19.19
C SER A 105 -3.71 -1.53 19.46
N GLU A 106 -3.93 -1.09 20.70
CA GLU A 106 -3.66 0.29 21.10
C GLU A 106 -2.16 0.63 20.98
N THR A 107 -1.28 -0.35 21.18
CA THR A 107 0.16 -0.21 20.93
C THR A 107 0.45 -0.01 19.44
N GLY A 108 -0.14 -0.83 18.57
CA GLY A 108 0.03 -0.71 17.11
C GLY A 108 -0.47 0.63 16.56
N LYS A 109 -1.67 1.05 16.96
CA LYS A 109 -2.24 2.35 16.59
C LYS A 109 -1.39 3.52 17.08
N GLN A 110 -0.93 3.49 18.33
CA GLN A 110 -0.07 4.54 18.88
C GLN A 110 1.28 4.58 18.17
N MET A 111 1.86 3.42 17.81
CA MET A 111 3.11 3.35 17.06
C MET A 111 2.99 4.03 15.69
N VAL A 112 1.89 3.80 14.97
CA VAL A 112 1.63 4.43 13.65
C VAL A 112 1.36 5.92 13.79
N LYS A 113 0.61 6.31 14.83
CA LYS A 113 0.26 7.72 15.08
C LYS A 113 1.47 8.55 15.51
N ASP A 114 2.15 8.11 16.57
CA ASP A 114 3.35 8.76 17.13
C ASP A 114 4.07 7.79 18.08
N ARG A 115 5.16 7.20 17.59
CA ARG A 115 6.01 6.28 18.36
C ARG A 115 6.65 6.93 19.59
N THR A 116 6.83 8.25 19.63
CA THR A 116 7.45 8.94 20.77
C THR A 116 6.53 9.02 21.99
N GLN A 117 5.23 8.84 21.80
CA GLN A 117 4.20 8.89 22.84
C GLN A 117 3.79 7.51 23.38
N LEU A 118 4.59 6.47 23.16
CA LEU A 118 4.34 5.14 23.75
C LEU A 118 4.55 5.18 25.27
N SER A 119 3.56 4.67 26.01
CA SER A 119 3.70 4.36 27.43
C SER A 119 4.66 3.19 27.66
N ASP A 120 5.14 3.00 28.89
CA ASP A 120 6.07 1.91 29.21
C ASP A 120 5.47 0.52 28.96
N THR A 121 4.17 0.33 29.25
CA THR A 121 3.44 -0.90 28.91
C THR A 121 3.42 -1.15 27.41
N GLN A 122 3.14 -0.11 26.62
CA GLN A 122 3.14 -0.23 25.15
C GLN A 122 4.54 -0.49 24.59
N LYS A 123 5.60 0.05 25.20
CA LYS A 123 6.99 -0.28 24.83
C LYS A 123 7.31 -1.76 25.07
N VAL A 124 6.82 -2.35 26.18
CA VAL A 124 6.97 -3.79 26.45
C VAL A 124 6.20 -4.62 25.42
N GLU A 125 4.94 -4.29 25.13
CA GLU A 125 4.16 -4.97 24.10
C GLU A 125 4.82 -4.87 22.72
N LEU A 126 5.32 -3.69 22.35
CA LEU A 126 6.06 -3.46 21.11
C LEU A 126 7.33 -4.32 21.04
N SER A 127 8.08 -4.40 22.14
CA SER A 127 9.27 -5.26 22.22
C SER A 127 8.90 -6.73 22.05
N ASN A 128 7.82 -7.19 22.69
CA ASN A 128 7.35 -8.57 22.57
C ASN A 128 6.92 -8.89 21.14
N PHE A 129 6.21 -7.96 20.48
CA PHE A 129 5.85 -8.10 19.07
C PHE A 129 7.09 -8.24 18.20
N PHE A 130 8.07 -7.34 18.32
CA PHE A 130 9.28 -7.43 17.49
C PHE A 130 10.17 -8.62 17.81
N ASN A 131 10.05 -9.24 19.00
CA ASN A 131 10.70 -10.50 19.33
C ASN A 131 9.97 -11.75 18.78
N SER A 132 8.76 -11.61 18.26
CA SER A 132 8.03 -12.70 17.60
C SER A 132 8.61 -13.03 16.22
N GLU A 133 8.28 -14.20 15.67
CA GLU A 133 8.70 -14.60 14.32
C GLU A 133 8.26 -13.58 13.26
N VAL A 134 6.98 -13.15 13.29
CA VAL A 134 6.44 -12.19 12.33
C VAL A 134 7.02 -10.79 12.52
N GLY A 135 7.26 -10.38 13.77
CA GLY A 135 7.93 -9.11 14.08
C GLY A 135 9.36 -9.08 13.55
N GLN A 136 10.09 -10.18 13.69
CA GLN A 136 11.43 -10.34 13.11
C GLN A 136 11.39 -10.33 11.57
N LYS A 137 10.37 -10.93 10.93
CA LYS A 137 10.20 -10.80 9.45
C LYS A 137 9.98 -9.35 9.03
N VAL A 138 9.24 -8.56 9.81
CA VAL A 138 9.05 -7.12 9.57
C VAL A 138 10.33 -6.32 9.76
N GLN A 139 11.17 -6.66 10.74
CA GLN A 139 12.45 -5.97 10.96
C GLN A 139 13.50 -6.35 9.92
N ASN A 140 13.55 -7.62 9.57
CA ASN A 140 14.54 -8.19 8.67
C ASN A 140 13.99 -8.31 7.25
N GLN A 141 13.29 -7.26 6.76
CA GLN A 141 12.79 -7.25 5.38
C GLN A 141 13.96 -7.56 4.45
N GLY A 142 13.92 -8.74 3.82
CA GLY A 142 14.98 -9.15 2.91
C GLY A 142 15.09 -8.16 1.76
N ASP A 143 16.28 -8.09 1.14
CA ASP A 143 16.52 -7.23 -0.02
C ASP A 143 15.46 -7.41 -1.11
N SER A 144 14.90 -8.61 -1.26
CA SER A 144 13.81 -8.89 -2.20
C SER A 144 12.57 -8.05 -1.96
N LEU A 145 12.04 -7.97 -0.72
CA LEU A 145 10.84 -7.18 -0.44
C LEU A 145 11.11 -5.68 -0.67
N ARG A 146 12.25 -5.19 -0.17
CA ARG A 146 12.65 -3.79 -0.32
C ARG A 146 12.75 -3.40 -1.80
N THR A 147 13.38 -4.24 -2.62
CA THR A 147 13.49 -4.02 -4.07
C THR A 147 12.12 -4.03 -4.75
N MET A 148 11.28 -5.04 -4.49
CA MET A 148 9.95 -5.12 -5.11
C MET A 148 9.05 -3.95 -4.71
N VAL A 149 9.10 -3.51 -3.45
CA VAL A 149 8.35 -2.34 -2.99
C VAL A 149 8.86 -1.08 -3.69
N ALA A 150 10.18 -0.90 -3.83
CA ALA A 150 10.76 0.24 -4.52
C ALA A 150 10.34 0.29 -6.00
N GLU A 151 10.46 -0.84 -6.72
CA GLU A 151 10.06 -0.96 -8.12
C GLU A 151 8.56 -0.65 -8.31
N VAL A 152 7.70 -1.24 -7.48
CA VAL A 152 6.25 -0.96 -7.51
C VAL A 152 5.95 0.51 -7.25
N SER A 153 6.64 1.12 -6.28
CA SER A 153 6.46 2.53 -5.93
C SER A 153 6.88 3.46 -7.06
N GLU A 154 8.03 3.17 -7.69
CA GLU A 154 8.56 3.94 -8.81
C GLU A 154 7.61 3.87 -10.02
N LEU A 155 7.22 2.66 -10.42
CA LEU A 155 6.29 2.45 -11.53
C LEU A 155 4.97 3.18 -11.29
N TRP A 156 4.35 2.97 -10.13
CA TRP A 156 3.08 3.63 -9.79
C TRP A 156 3.18 5.15 -9.76
N SER A 157 4.24 5.70 -9.14
CA SER A 157 4.40 7.16 -9.03
C SER A 157 4.65 7.81 -10.39
N ARG A 158 5.44 7.16 -11.25
CA ARG A 158 5.70 7.60 -12.63
C ARG A 158 4.41 7.58 -13.46
N ASP A 159 3.63 6.53 -13.36
CA ASP A 159 2.40 6.38 -14.14
C ASP A 159 1.35 7.42 -13.70
N LEU A 160 1.19 7.64 -12.39
CA LEU A 160 0.33 8.69 -11.84
C LEU A 160 0.77 10.10 -12.27
N TYR A 161 2.08 10.37 -12.24
CA TYR A 161 2.63 11.63 -12.73
C TYR A 161 2.33 11.83 -14.21
N ASN A 162 2.61 10.84 -15.05
CA ASN A 162 2.38 10.90 -16.49
C ASN A 162 0.90 11.09 -16.85
N GLU A 163 0.00 10.40 -16.14
CA GLU A 163 -1.43 10.56 -16.30
C GLU A 163 -1.86 12.01 -15.97
N THR A 164 -1.33 12.57 -14.89
CA THR A 164 -1.63 13.94 -14.46
C THR A 164 -1.14 14.96 -15.49
N ILE A 165 0.09 14.80 -16.01
CA ILE A 165 0.64 15.63 -17.09
C ILE A 165 -0.20 15.52 -18.37
N GLN A 166 -0.63 14.32 -18.73
CA GLN A 166 -1.45 14.11 -19.91
C GLN A 166 -2.82 14.77 -19.77
N LYS A 167 -3.44 14.75 -18.58
CA LYS A 167 -4.68 15.48 -18.29
C LYS A 167 -4.48 17.00 -18.37
N LEU A 168 -3.37 17.52 -17.86
CA LEU A 168 -2.99 18.94 -18.00
C LEU A 168 -2.87 19.34 -19.49
N LYS A 169 -2.18 18.51 -20.29
CA LYS A 169 -2.02 18.71 -21.74
C LYS A 169 -3.36 18.73 -22.47
N THR A 170 -4.27 17.82 -22.15
CA THR A 170 -5.63 17.81 -22.72
C THR A 170 -6.42 19.07 -22.37
N LYS A 171 -6.13 19.71 -21.23
CA LYS A 171 -6.71 20.99 -20.82
C LYS A 171 -6.00 22.22 -21.40
N GLY A 172 -4.97 22.04 -22.22
CA GLY A 172 -4.24 23.11 -22.91
C GLY A 172 -2.95 23.57 -22.22
N TYR A 173 -2.58 23.00 -21.08
CA TYR A 173 -1.36 23.35 -20.35
C TYR A 173 -0.17 22.50 -20.85
N GLN A 174 0.93 23.14 -21.21
CA GLN A 174 2.12 22.43 -21.72
C GLN A 174 3.11 22.20 -20.60
N VAL A 175 3.89 21.12 -20.68
CA VAL A 175 5.07 20.99 -19.80
C VAL A 175 5.97 22.21 -20.06
N PRO A 176 6.41 22.94 -19.02
CA PRO A 176 7.35 24.05 -19.18
C PRO A 176 8.64 23.63 -19.89
#